data_AF-A0A2G8L7P1-F1
#
_entry.id   AF-A0A2G8L7P1-F1
#
_cell.length_a   1.000
_cell.length_b   1.000
_cell.length_c   1.000
_cell.angle_alpha   90.00
_cell.angle_beta   90.00
_cell.angle_gamma   90.00
#
_symmetry.space_group_name_H-M   'P 1'
#
loop_
_entity.id
_entity.type
_entity.pdbx_description
1 polymer ?
#
loop_
_entity_poly.entity_id
_entity_poly.type
_entity_poly.pdbx_seq_one_letter_code
_entity_poly.pdbx_strand_id
1 'polypeptide(L)'
;MNVKLGLQHLEKKAESEHIIYEDPDPEVGFVLLPDMKWDGQKIDALHLIAICHKRGLKSLRDLNKEHIPLLKNIREKCLEAVKTKYAVGREQLRMYFHYQASYYQLHVHVTHLRNHAPGIQTEKAHLLSDIIENIELMPDYYQRKSLTFSLRESDGLLDRFRKAGKVE
;
A
#
# COMPACT_ATOMS: atom_id res chain seq x y z
N MET A 1 -7.30 -17.56 4.26
CA MET A 1 -6.62 -16.84 5.34
C MET A 1 -6.86 -15.35 5.14
N ASN A 2 -7.85 -14.78 5.82
CA ASN A 2 -8.17 -13.34 5.75
C ASN A 2 -7.18 -12.60 6.63
N VAL A 3 -6.11 -12.08 6.04
CA VAL A 3 -5.14 -11.25 6.75
C VAL A 3 -5.72 -9.84 6.86
N LYS A 4 -6.18 -9.46 8.05
CA LYS A 4 -6.57 -8.09 8.38
C LYS A 4 -5.37 -7.40 9.03
N LEU A 5 -4.49 -6.78 8.25
CA LEU A 5 -3.48 -5.85 8.75
C LEU A 5 -4.12 -4.46 8.83
N GLY A 6 -4.75 -4.11 9.94
CA GLY A 6 -5.32 -2.77 10.14
C GLY A 6 -4.84 -2.16 11.44
N LEU A 7 -4.97 -0.84 11.63
CA LEU A 7 -4.59 -0.17 12.88
C LEU A 7 -5.23 -0.79 14.13
N GLN A 8 -6.44 -1.34 13.98
CA GLN A 8 -7.14 -2.08 15.04
C GLN A 8 -6.39 -3.34 15.52
N HIS A 9 -5.43 -3.86 14.74
CA HIS A 9 -4.59 -5.00 15.11
C HIS A 9 -3.28 -4.55 15.74
N LEU A 10 -2.77 -3.37 15.36
CA LEU A 10 -1.61 -2.72 15.98
C LEU A 10 -1.85 -2.32 17.45
N GLU A 11 -3.11 -2.08 17.85
CA GLU A 11 -3.49 -1.86 19.26
C GLU A 11 -3.28 -3.11 20.15
N LYS A 12 -3.03 -4.29 19.56
CA LYS A 12 -2.62 -5.48 20.31
C LYS A 12 -1.10 -5.48 20.47
N LYS A 13 -0.63 -5.48 21.73
CA LYS A 13 0.78 -5.44 22.18
C LYS A 13 1.81 -6.25 21.36
N ALA A 14 1.41 -7.34 20.71
CA ALA A 14 2.32 -8.20 19.96
C ALA A 14 2.80 -7.59 18.62
N GLU A 15 1.97 -6.81 17.92
CA GLU A 15 2.37 -6.20 16.64
C GLU A 15 3.16 -4.89 16.85
N SER A 16 2.94 -4.20 17.97
CA SER A 16 3.67 -2.97 18.33
C SER A 16 5.17 -3.18 18.57
N GLU A 17 5.59 -4.37 19.01
CA GLU A 17 7.01 -4.70 19.25
C GLU A 17 7.82 -4.80 17.95
N HIS A 18 7.15 -4.87 16.79
CA HIS A 18 7.79 -5.02 15.48
C HIS A 18 7.73 -3.76 14.62
N ILE A 19 7.28 -2.63 15.18
CA ILE A 19 7.28 -1.35 14.48
C ILE A 19 8.72 -0.97 14.12
N ILE A 20 8.93 -0.65 12.84
CA ILE A 20 10.22 -0.19 12.30
C ILE A 20 10.30 1.32 12.39
N TYR A 21 9.19 2.00 12.10
CA TYR A 21 9.08 3.44 12.12
C TYR A 21 7.62 3.82 12.35
N GLU A 22 7.39 4.91 13.08
CA GLU A 22 6.07 5.52 13.25
C GLU A 22 6.22 7.03 13.17
N ASP A 23 5.39 7.64 12.32
CA ASP A 23 5.08 9.06 12.39
C ASP A 23 3.66 9.17 12.97
N PRO A 24 3.49 9.67 14.22
CA PRO A 24 2.20 9.61 14.92
C PRO A 24 1.20 10.67 14.43
N ASP A 25 1.53 11.51 13.45
CA ASP A 25 0.61 12.52 12.93
C ASP A 25 -0.69 11.86 12.40
N PRO A 26 -1.87 12.30 12.84
CA PRO A 26 -3.13 11.64 12.49
C PRO A 26 -3.54 11.82 11.02
N GLU A 27 -2.98 12.81 10.32
CA GLU A 27 -3.37 13.20 8.96
C GLU A 27 -2.33 12.81 7.92
N VAL A 28 -1.04 12.98 8.25
CA VAL A 28 0.09 12.71 7.34
C VAL A 28 1.04 11.62 7.84
N GLY A 29 0.78 11.08 9.03
CA GLY A 29 1.57 10.03 9.65
C GLY A 29 1.11 8.62 9.30
N PHE A 30 1.97 7.65 9.65
CA PHE A 30 1.78 6.23 9.36
C PHE A 30 2.69 5.38 10.25
N VAL A 31 2.37 4.09 10.34
CA VAL A 31 3.23 3.06 10.92
C VAL A 31 3.86 2.20 9.82
N LEU A 32 5.14 1.87 9.94
CA LEU A 32 5.86 0.91 9.11
C LEU A 32 6.22 -0.33 9.92
N LEU A 33 5.86 -1.51 9.42
CA LEU A 33 6.16 -2.79 10.07
C LEU A 33 6.41 -3.90 9.04
N PRO A 34 7.04 -5.03 9.42
CA PRO A 34 7.13 -6.22 8.58
C PRO A 34 5.74 -6.72 8.14
N ASP A 35 5.61 -7.08 6.86
CA ASP A 35 4.45 -7.86 6.40
C ASP A 35 4.58 -9.29 6.93
N MET A 36 3.47 -9.91 7.32
CA MET A 36 3.46 -11.27 7.86
C MET A 36 4.01 -12.34 6.89
N LYS A 37 4.14 -12.00 5.60
CA LYS A 37 4.77 -12.86 4.59
C LYS A 37 6.30 -12.90 4.67
N TRP A 38 6.92 -12.01 5.44
CA TRP A 38 8.38 -11.94 5.58
C TRP A 38 8.82 -12.37 6.98
N ASP A 39 9.76 -13.30 7.02
CA ASP A 39 10.32 -13.87 8.26
C ASP A 39 11.46 -13.04 8.86
N GLY A 40 11.87 -11.94 8.19
CA GLY A 40 12.95 -11.08 8.62
C GLY A 40 14.36 -11.62 8.35
N GLN A 41 14.52 -12.81 7.74
CA GLN A 41 15.82 -13.44 7.59
C GLN A 41 16.53 -13.00 6.32
N LYS A 42 15.84 -13.08 5.17
CA LYS A 42 16.44 -12.79 3.86
C LYS A 42 16.03 -11.41 3.38
N ILE A 43 17.01 -10.52 3.20
CA ILE A 43 16.80 -9.14 2.77
C ILE A 43 16.27 -9.05 1.33
N ASP A 44 16.64 -9.98 0.45
CA ASP A 44 16.11 -10.03 -0.91
C ASP A 44 14.62 -10.39 -0.96
N ALA A 45 14.09 -10.98 0.12
CA ALA A 45 12.68 -11.24 0.37
C ALA A 45 12.00 -10.16 1.23
N LEU A 46 12.67 -9.03 1.52
CA LEU A 46 12.12 -7.96 2.36
C LEU A 46 10.72 -7.54 1.87
N HIS A 47 9.79 -7.54 2.82
CA HIS A 47 8.41 -7.12 2.63
C HIS A 47 7.93 -6.41 3.89
N LEU A 48 7.69 -5.11 3.77
CA LEU A 48 7.12 -4.27 4.80
C LEU A 48 5.80 -3.68 4.32
N ILE A 49 5.03 -3.16 5.28
CA ILE A 49 3.78 -2.47 5.01
C ILE A 49 3.74 -1.16 5.81
N ALA A 50 3.40 -0.07 5.11
CA ALA A 50 3.13 1.22 5.71
C ALA A 50 1.62 1.43 5.80
N ILE A 51 1.07 1.64 7.00
CA ILE A 51 -0.36 1.79 7.27
C ILE A 51 -0.63 3.21 7.77
N CYS A 52 -1.46 3.96 7.04
CA CYS A 52 -1.73 5.37 7.33
C CYS A 52 -2.58 5.52 8.61
N HIS A 53 -2.26 6.52 9.46
CA HIS A 53 -3.11 6.86 10.61
C HIS A 53 -4.45 7.49 10.20
N LYS A 54 -4.44 8.28 9.12
CA LYS A 54 -5.63 8.94 8.59
C LYS A 54 -6.74 7.93 8.31
N ARG A 55 -7.84 8.08 9.05
CA ARG A 55 -9.02 7.22 8.93
C ARG A 55 -9.85 7.62 7.71
N GLY A 56 -10.62 6.66 7.18
CA GLY A 56 -11.55 6.90 6.07
C GLY A 56 -10.96 6.70 4.67
N LEU A 57 -9.63 6.58 4.54
CA LEU A 57 -9.00 6.22 3.26
C LEU A 57 -9.04 4.71 3.07
N LYS A 58 -9.81 4.26 2.08
CA LYS A 58 -10.06 2.85 1.80
C LYS A 58 -9.19 2.32 0.68
N SER A 59 -8.97 3.13 -0.37
CA SER A 59 -8.23 2.70 -1.57
C SER A 59 -7.69 3.89 -2.37
N LEU A 60 -7.09 3.60 -3.53
CA LEU A 60 -6.71 4.63 -4.52
C LEU A 60 -7.84 5.60 -4.86
N ARG A 61 -9.10 5.14 -4.85
CA ARG A 61 -10.27 5.97 -5.20
C ARG A 61 -10.50 7.14 -4.24
N ASP A 62 -9.95 7.09 -3.03
CA ASP A 62 -10.09 8.17 -2.04
C ASP A 62 -8.93 9.18 -2.10
N LEU A 63 -7.86 8.86 -2.85
CA LEU A 63 -6.68 9.73 -2.97
C LEU A 63 -6.95 10.91 -3.90
N ASN A 64 -6.51 12.09 -3.47
CA ASN A 64 -6.63 13.37 -4.17
C ASN A 64 -5.47 14.29 -3.72
N LYS A 65 -5.43 15.53 -4.19
CA LYS A 65 -4.39 16.52 -3.84
C LYS A 65 -4.10 16.70 -2.34
N GLU A 66 -5.10 16.55 -1.48
CA GLU A 66 -4.98 16.75 -0.02
C GLU A 66 -4.08 15.68 0.62
N HIS A 67 -3.92 14.55 -0.06
CA HIS A 67 -3.15 13.41 0.44
C HIS A 67 -1.69 13.41 -0.04
N ILE A 68 -1.28 14.35 -0.89
CA ILE A 68 0.11 14.47 -1.36
C ILE A 68 1.12 14.54 -0.19
N PRO A 69 0.88 15.32 0.88
CA PRO A 69 1.79 15.34 2.04
C PRO A 69 1.96 13.97 2.69
N LEU A 70 0.87 13.23 2.94
CA LEU A 70 0.89 11.86 3.46
C LEU A 70 1.69 10.91 2.55
N LEU A 71 1.42 10.94 1.24
CA LEU A 71 2.07 10.06 0.27
C LEU A 71 3.58 10.31 0.16
N LYS A 72 3.99 11.59 0.15
CA LYS A 72 5.41 11.97 0.16
C LYS A 72 6.08 11.61 1.48
N ASN A 73 5.38 11.80 2.61
CA ASN A 73 5.90 11.41 3.92
C ASN A 73 6.18 9.90 3.98
N ILE A 74 5.21 9.07 3.57
CA ILE A 74 5.39 7.61 3.47
C ILE A 74 6.60 7.28 2.62
N ARG A 75 6.73 7.90 1.44
CA ARG A 75 7.85 7.66 0.53
C ARG A 75 9.19 7.93 1.20
N GLU A 76 9.42 9.16 1.68
CA GLU A 76 10.74 9.53 2.19
C GLU A 76 11.08 8.80 3.49
N LYS A 77 10.11 8.66 4.41
CA LYS A 77 10.34 8.02 5.71
C LYS A 77 10.51 6.50 5.62
N CYS A 78 9.81 5.82 4.72
CA CYS A 78 10.09 4.41 4.47
C CYS A 78 11.50 4.20 3.89
N LEU A 79 11.90 5.03 2.91
CA LEU A 79 13.23 4.93 2.32
C LEU A 79 14.34 5.17 3.36
N GLU A 80 14.17 6.17 4.22
CA GLU A 80 15.09 6.47 5.33
C GLU A 80 15.16 5.33 6.34
N ALA A 81 14.00 4.82 6.79
CA ALA A 81 13.91 3.76 7.78
C ALA A 81 14.50 2.43 7.26
N VAL A 82 14.21 2.08 6.00
CA VAL A 82 14.71 0.84 5.38
C VAL A 82 16.22 0.92 5.14
N LYS A 83 16.73 2.06 4.67
CA LYS A 83 18.18 2.27 4.52
C LYS A 83 18.89 2.15 5.86
N THR A 84 18.35 2.77 6.91
CA THR A 84 18.96 2.77 8.24
C THR A 84 18.94 1.39 8.89
N LYS A 85 17.82 0.67 8.81
CA LYS A 85 17.64 -0.62 9.49
C LYS A 85 18.25 -1.81 8.73
N TYR A 86 18.19 -1.80 7.40
CA TYR A 86 18.53 -2.97 6.57
C TYR A 86 19.65 -2.71 5.55
N ALA A 87 20.21 -1.50 5.50
CA ALA A 87 21.22 -1.09 4.52
C ALA A 87 20.79 -1.30 3.04
N VAL A 88 19.48 -1.23 2.77
CA VAL A 88 18.92 -1.35 1.41
C VAL A 88 18.75 0.04 0.81
N GLY A 89 19.32 0.24 -0.38
CA GLY A 89 19.23 1.49 -1.13
C GLY A 89 17.85 1.75 -1.72
N ARG A 90 17.56 3.01 -2.05
CA ARG A 90 16.24 3.40 -2.59
C ARG A 90 15.96 2.78 -3.96
N GLU A 91 17.01 2.63 -4.75
CA GLU A 91 17.04 1.99 -6.06
C GLU A 91 16.78 0.49 -6.00
N GLN A 92 16.79 -0.11 -4.81
CA GLN A 92 16.52 -1.53 -4.59
C GLN A 92 15.10 -1.78 -4.08
N LEU A 93 14.25 -0.75 -3.96
CA LEU A 93 12.91 -0.85 -3.39
C LEU A 93 11.82 -0.62 -4.43
N ARG A 94 10.75 -1.40 -4.31
CA ARG A 94 9.47 -1.20 -4.99
C ARG A 94 8.44 -0.80 -3.94
N MET A 95 7.89 0.40 -4.07
CA MET A 95 6.83 0.94 -3.20
C MET A 95 5.53 1.09 -3.98
N TYR A 96 4.46 0.42 -3.55
CA TYR A 96 3.24 0.32 -4.35
C TYR A 96 1.98 0.06 -3.51
N PHE A 97 0.83 0.40 -4.10
CA PHE A 97 -0.50 0.06 -3.56
C PHE A 97 -1.11 -1.07 -4.37
N HIS A 98 -2.03 -1.82 -3.75
CA HIS A 98 -2.89 -2.73 -4.47
C HIS A 98 -4.23 -2.08 -4.86
N TYR A 99 -4.72 -2.40 -6.05
CA TYR A 99 -6.11 -2.18 -6.45
C TYR A 99 -6.66 -3.42 -7.18
N GLN A 100 -7.69 -4.11 -6.67
CA GLN A 100 -8.35 -3.91 -5.37
C GLN A 100 -7.43 -4.28 -4.20
N ALA A 101 -7.56 -3.54 -3.10
CA ALA A 101 -6.84 -3.81 -1.87
C ALA A 101 -7.38 -5.09 -1.17
N SER A 102 -6.51 -5.80 -0.45
CA SER A 102 -6.94 -6.97 0.33
C SER A 102 -7.79 -6.60 1.55
N TYR A 103 -7.66 -5.37 2.03
CA TYR A 103 -8.53 -4.75 3.04
C TYR A 103 -8.57 -3.24 2.79
N TYR A 104 -9.70 -2.62 3.14
CA TYR A 104 -10.00 -1.23 2.82
C TYR A 104 -9.57 -0.27 3.93
N GLN A 105 -8.28 -0.28 4.20
CA GLN A 105 -7.56 0.73 4.96
C GLN A 105 -6.28 1.02 4.17
N LEU A 106 -6.04 2.28 3.82
CA LEU A 106 -4.96 2.65 2.92
C LEU A 106 -3.58 2.21 3.46
N HIS A 107 -2.86 1.44 2.65
CA HIS A 107 -1.54 0.92 2.97
C HIS A 107 -0.64 0.85 1.74
N VAL A 108 0.67 1.00 1.96
CA VAL A 108 1.72 0.88 0.94
C VAL A 108 2.56 -0.36 1.22
N HIS A 109 2.75 -1.20 0.22
CA HIS A 109 3.74 -2.27 0.26
C HIS A 109 5.12 -1.71 -0.06
N VAL A 110 6.12 -2.05 0.76
CA VAL A 110 7.52 -1.70 0.55
C VAL A 110 8.31 -2.99 0.45
N THR A 111 8.79 -3.32 -0.75
CA THR A 111 9.44 -4.60 -1.03
C THR A 111 10.81 -4.41 -1.67
N HIS A 112 11.73 -5.34 -1.44
CA HIS A 112 12.96 -5.37 -2.23
C HIS A 112 12.66 -5.74 -3.68
N LEU A 113 13.38 -5.19 -4.66
CA LEU A 113 13.11 -5.42 -6.09
C LEU A 113 13.21 -6.89 -6.51
N ARG A 114 14.12 -7.64 -5.88
CA ARG A 114 14.29 -9.09 -6.08
C ARG A 114 13.16 -9.93 -5.46
N ASN A 115 12.32 -9.34 -4.60
CA ASN A 115 11.17 -10.02 -4.06
C ASN A 115 10.08 -10.11 -5.14
N HIS A 116 9.82 -11.33 -5.61
CA HIS A 116 8.70 -11.66 -6.50
C HIS A 116 7.40 -11.84 -5.71
N ALA A 117 7.06 -10.84 -4.89
CA ALA A 117 5.90 -10.89 -4.01
C ALA A 117 4.59 -11.06 -4.82
N PRO A 118 3.60 -11.81 -4.31
CA PRO A 118 2.29 -11.87 -4.95
C PRO A 118 1.62 -10.48 -4.99
N GLY A 119 1.12 -10.08 -6.16
CA GLY A 119 0.39 -8.82 -6.35
C GLY A 119 1.23 -7.66 -6.86
N ILE A 120 2.48 -7.89 -7.28
CA ILE A 120 3.35 -6.88 -7.91
C ILE A 120 3.04 -6.63 -9.39
N GLN A 121 2.12 -7.40 -9.97
CA GLN A 121 1.77 -7.34 -11.37
C GLN A 121 0.98 -6.07 -11.72
N THR A 122 1.03 -5.62 -12.97
CA THR A 122 0.50 -4.32 -13.42
C THR A 122 -1.02 -4.18 -13.28
N GLU A 123 -1.75 -5.29 -13.26
CA GLU A 123 -3.20 -5.33 -13.05
C GLU A 123 -3.58 -5.19 -11.58
N LYS A 124 -2.62 -5.00 -10.68
CA LYS A 124 -2.88 -4.87 -9.25
C LYS A 124 -2.00 -3.83 -8.56
N ALA A 125 -0.70 -3.82 -8.84
CA ALA A 125 0.25 -2.90 -8.24
C ALA A 125 0.25 -1.54 -8.95
N HIS A 126 0.16 -0.48 -8.17
CA HIS A 126 0.31 0.90 -8.62
C HIS A 126 1.46 1.55 -7.85
N LEU A 127 2.51 1.99 -8.55
CA LEU A 127 3.70 2.57 -7.92
C LEU A 127 3.33 3.86 -7.17
N LEU A 128 3.90 4.04 -5.97
CA LEU A 128 3.68 5.23 -5.15
C LEU A 128 4.17 6.50 -5.85
N SER A 129 5.29 6.43 -6.59
CA SER A 129 5.79 7.54 -7.41
C SER A 129 4.74 8.01 -8.41
N ASP A 130 4.20 7.07 -9.19
CA ASP A 130 3.26 7.36 -10.26
C ASP A 130 1.95 7.89 -9.68
N ILE A 131 1.51 7.39 -8.52
CA ILE A 131 0.33 7.91 -7.81
C ILE A 131 0.51 9.37 -7.41
N ILE A 132 1.66 9.71 -6.83
CA ILE A 132 1.98 11.09 -6.45
C ILE A 132 1.95 11.97 -7.70
N GLU A 133 2.67 11.58 -8.76
CA GLU A 133 2.76 12.35 -9.99
C GLU A 133 1.38 12.50 -10.68
N ASN A 134 0.60 11.42 -10.78
CA ASN A 134 -0.75 11.46 -11.35
C ASN A 134 -1.66 12.48 -10.64
N ILE A 135 -1.60 12.55 -9.31
CA ILE A 135 -2.40 13.49 -8.52
C ILE A 135 -1.86 14.92 -8.65
N GLU A 136 -0.55 15.10 -8.74
CA GLU A 136 0.06 16.41 -9.00
C GLU A 136 -0.31 16.94 -10.40
N LEU A 137 -0.41 16.07 -11.40
CA LEU A 137 -0.93 16.43 -12.73
C LEU A 137 -2.44 16.71 -12.72
N MET A 138 -3.23 15.91 -12.00
CA MET A 138 -4.68 16.03 -11.94
C MET A 138 -5.18 15.74 -10.51
N PRO A 139 -5.60 16.78 -9.75
CA PRO A 139 -5.95 16.65 -8.34
C PRO A 139 -7.00 15.59 -7.97
N ASP A 140 -7.86 15.20 -8.91
CA ASP A 140 -8.91 14.19 -8.76
C ASP A 140 -8.74 13.00 -9.74
N TYR A 141 -7.50 12.71 -10.13
CA TYR A 141 -7.14 11.68 -11.12
C TYR A 141 -7.80 10.32 -10.82
N TYR A 142 -7.70 9.85 -9.57
CA TYR A 142 -8.18 8.52 -9.18
C TYR A 142 -9.70 8.44 -9.04
N GLN A 143 -10.41 9.56 -9.01
CA GLN A 143 -11.87 9.59 -9.09
C GLN A 143 -12.35 9.46 -10.55
N ARG A 144 -11.55 9.91 -11.52
CA ARG A 144 -11.92 9.94 -12.95
C ARG A 144 -11.41 8.75 -13.75
N LYS A 145 -10.16 8.33 -13.50
CA LYS A 145 -9.48 7.33 -14.31
C LYS A 145 -10.12 5.94 -14.16
N SER A 146 -10.32 5.25 -15.28
CA SER A 146 -10.61 3.81 -15.26
C SER A 146 -9.38 3.05 -14.77
N LEU A 147 -9.56 2.25 -13.72
CA LEU A 147 -8.53 1.39 -13.13
C LEU A 147 -8.82 -0.06 -13.49
N THR A 148 -7.86 -0.71 -14.14
CA THR A 148 -7.92 -2.14 -14.46
C THR A 148 -7.56 -2.95 -13.21
N PHE A 149 -8.30 -4.04 -12.97
CA PHE A 149 -7.99 -5.00 -11.92
C PHE A 149 -8.55 -6.38 -12.24
N SER A 150 -7.97 -7.42 -11.64
CA SER A 150 -8.45 -8.80 -11.76
C SER A 150 -9.41 -9.18 -10.62
N LEU A 151 -10.41 -10.00 -10.92
CA LEU A 151 -11.26 -10.66 -9.92
C LEU A 151 -11.26 -12.18 -10.15
N ARG A 152 -11.58 -12.94 -9.11
CA ARG A 152 -11.86 -14.38 -9.26
C ARG A 152 -13.24 -14.56 -9.88
N GLU A 153 -13.43 -15.64 -10.64
CA GLU A 153 -14.74 -15.95 -11.23
C GLU A 153 -15.85 -16.08 -10.19
N SER A 154 -15.51 -16.61 -9.01
CA SER A 154 -16.42 -16.78 -7.89
C SER A 154 -16.64 -15.51 -7.04
N ASP A 155 -16.01 -14.38 -7.42
CA ASP A 155 -16.13 -13.13 -6.67
C ASP A 155 -17.45 -12.43 -7.01
N GLY A 156 -18.32 -12.23 -6.02
CA GLY A 156 -19.61 -11.56 -6.23
C GLY A 156 -19.52 -10.12 -6.73
N LEU A 157 -18.34 -9.47 -6.64
CA LEU A 157 -18.11 -8.19 -7.29
C LEU A 157 -18.10 -8.33 -8.83
N LEU A 158 -17.55 -9.43 -9.37
CA LEU A 158 -17.51 -9.66 -10.81
C LEU A 158 -18.91 -9.74 -11.39
N ASP A 159 -19.84 -10.41 -10.71
CA ASP A 159 -21.25 -10.49 -11.11
C ASP A 159 -21.92 -9.11 -11.14
N ARG A 160 -21.55 -8.22 -10.22
CA ARG A 160 -22.05 -6.83 -10.24
C ARG A 160 -21.53 -6.06 -11.45
N PHE A 161 -20.27 -6.27 -11.84
CA PHE A 161 -19.68 -5.64 -13.03
C PHE A 161 -20.32 -6.16 -14.32
N ARG A 162 -20.56 -7.48 -14.42
CA ARG A 162 -21.30 -8.08 -15.55
C ARG A 162 -22.71 -7.50 -15.69
N LYS A 163 -23.47 -7.46 -14.58
CA LYS A 163 -24.82 -6.85 -14.56
C LYS A 163 -24.84 -5.37 -14.94
N ALA A 164 -23.76 -4.66 -14.68
CA ALA A 164 -23.59 -3.25 -15.07
C ALA A 164 -23.05 -3.07 -16.50
N GLY A 165 -22.88 -4.15 -17.28
CA GLY A 165 -22.35 -4.11 -18.65
C GLY A 165 -20.91 -3.61 -18.71
N LYS A 166 -20.11 -3.88 -17.67
CA LYS A 166 -18.71 -3.44 -17.57
C LYS A 166 -17.70 -4.53 -17.87
N VAL A 167 -18.16 -5.76 -18.04
CA VAL A 167 -17.37 -6.93 -18.41
C VAL A 167 -18.23 -7.69 -19.41
N GLU A 168 -17.63 -8.01 -20.56
CA GLU A 168 -18.22 -8.86 -21.60
C GLU A 168 -18.23 -10.33 -21.17
#